data_AF-A0A8J5RCD5-F1
#
_entry.id   AF-A0A8J5RCD5-F1
#
_cell.length_a   1.000
_cell.length_b   1.000
_cell.length_c   1.000
_cell.angle_alpha   90.00
_cell.angle_beta   90.00
_cell.angle_gamma   90.00
#
_symmetry.space_group_name_H-M   'P 1'
#
loop_
_entity.id
_entity.type
_entity.pdbx_description
1 polymer ?
#
loop_
_entity_poly.entity_id
_entity_poly.type
_entity_poly.pdbx_seq_one_letter_code
_entity_poly.pdbx_strand_id
1 'polypeptide(L)'
;MKGMITDYLENINWDEIICQDLPDRVTALRLCRYDVAFDTNVFGAKNICDFAKKCTKLKMLLHVSTAYVAGEKEGLIQEKPFLMGETLREGTHLDIESELNLIKETRREILANCSSEITEKRTMKELGLKRARHFGWPNTYVFTKAMGEMMLGHLRGDLPVVIVRPSIITSILKEPLPGWMEGIRTIDSVIIGYAKQALSFFLVDLERIMDVIPGDMVVNAMMVAMAAHSEERAQTIYHVTSSLRNPAPYAILSDTVHRYLFANPPRTANNGGEPVRLRKMRFFSSLASFRRHMDIKYKLPLEVLGLVNIALCGMFSRRHDELSRKYRFVMLLVELYAPYTLFKGCFDDINTERLRIAMGKEQKNAGEHYFDFDPKSIDWEEYFYRVHIPGVIKYLCD
;
A
#
# COMPACT_ATOMS: atom_id res chain seq x y z
N MET A 1 18.83 41.94 6.52
CA MET A 1 18.82 40.90 5.46
C MET A 1 18.82 39.48 6.04
N LYS A 2 19.80 39.12 6.89
CA LYS A 2 19.80 37.81 7.61
C LYS A 2 18.52 37.60 8.43
N GLY A 3 18.07 38.59 9.21
CA GLY A 3 16.81 38.53 9.97
C GLY A 3 15.57 38.31 9.10
N MET A 4 15.32 39.15 8.09
CA MET A 4 14.15 39.01 7.20
C MET A 4 14.07 37.69 6.42
N ILE A 5 15.21 37.14 5.97
CA ILE A 5 15.22 35.86 5.24
C ILE A 5 14.97 34.71 6.21
N THR A 6 15.56 34.77 7.40
CA THR A 6 15.28 33.83 8.49
C THR A 6 13.80 33.88 8.90
N ASP A 7 13.23 35.06 9.10
CA ASP A 7 11.82 35.26 9.45
C ASP A 7 10.87 34.74 8.35
N TYR A 8 11.16 34.98 7.06
CA TYR A 8 10.34 34.46 5.96
C TYR A 8 10.40 32.93 5.87
N LEU A 9 11.57 32.32 6.07
CA LEU A 9 11.77 30.87 6.03
C LEU A 9 11.31 30.16 7.31
N GLU A 10 11.23 30.87 8.43
CA GLU A 10 10.62 30.41 9.70
C GLU A 10 9.10 30.53 9.69
N ASN A 11 8.55 31.49 8.95
CA ASN A 11 7.10 31.59 8.72
C ASN A 11 6.55 30.50 7.78
N ILE A 12 7.41 29.85 6.98
CA ILE A 12 7.05 28.62 6.30
C ILE A 12 7.08 27.50 7.34
N ASN A 13 5.91 27.01 7.72
CA ASN A 13 5.77 25.89 8.63
C ASN A 13 6.27 24.59 7.97
N TRP A 14 7.59 24.39 7.98
CA TRP A 14 8.24 23.17 7.49
C TRP A 14 7.91 21.95 8.36
N ASP A 15 7.33 22.17 9.55
CA ASP A 15 6.83 21.10 10.41
C ASP A 15 5.60 20.39 9.83
N GLU A 16 4.89 21.03 8.89
CA GLU A 16 3.81 20.39 8.10
C GLU A 16 4.32 19.32 7.11
N ILE A 17 5.62 19.33 6.80
CA ILE A 17 6.28 18.33 5.93
C ILE A 17 6.97 17.25 6.78
N ILE A 18 6.92 17.35 8.12
CA ILE A 18 7.60 16.41 9.03
C ILE A 18 6.85 15.08 9.06
N CYS A 19 7.27 14.20 8.15
CA CYS A 19 7.13 12.75 8.27
C CYS A 19 8.34 12.13 9.00
N GLN A 20 9.01 12.85 9.91
CA GLN A 20 10.20 12.30 10.61
C GLN A 20 9.84 11.14 11.56
N ASP A 21 8.57 11.06 11.96
CA ASP A 21 8.05 10.00 12.84
C ASP A 21 7.08 9.04 12.12
N LEU A 22 7.04 9.05 10.78
CA LEU A 22 6.45 7.89 10.09
C LEU A 22 7.46 6.75 10.28
N PRO A 23 7.12 5.68 11.02
CA PRO A 23 8.07 4.62 11.30
C PRO A 23 8.66 4.11 9.98
N ASP A 24 9.94 3.71 9.99
CA ASP A 24 10.62 3.15 8.81
C ASP A 24 9.79 2.08 8.08
N ARG A 25 8.90 1.40 8.83
CA ARG A 25 7.92 0.42 8.34
C ARG A 25 6.88 0.97 7.35
N VAL A 26 6.47 2.24 7.47
CA VAL A 26 5.56 2.94 6.54
C VAL A 26 6.19 3.09 5.16
N THR A 27 7.52 3.22 5.11
CA THR A 27 8.31 3.29 3.89
C THR A 27 8.77 1.89 3.42
N ALA A 28 8.93 0.96 4.36
CA ALA A 28 9.47 -0.38 4.11
C ALA A 28 8.56 -1.28 3.27
N LEU A 29 7.23 -1.10 3.34
CA LEU A 29 6.28 -1.95 2.63
C LEU A 29 6.20 -1.72 1.10
N ARG A 30 6.72 -0.60 0.57
CA ARG A 30 6.49 -0.23 -0.85
C ARG A 30 7.68 0.33 -1.61
N LEU A 31 8.75 0.75 -0.91
CA LEU A 31 10.09 0.87 -1.48
C LEU A 31 10.89 -0.38 -1.13
N CYS A 32 10.38 -1.53 -1.56
CA CYS A 32 11.07 -2.81 -1.38
C CYS A 32 12.31 -2.84 -2.27
N ARG A 33 13.42 -3.39 -1.76
CA ARG A 33 14.57 -3.68 -2.61
C ARG A 33 14.14 -4.69 -3.67
N TYR A 34 14.55 -4.47 -4.92
CA TYR A 34 14.10 -5.31 -6.02
C TYR A 34 14.52 -6.76 -5.86
N ASP A 35 15.78 -7.00 -5.49
CA ASP A 35 16.31 -8.34 -5.24
C ASP A 35 15.51 -9.12 -4.19
N VAL A 36 15.26 -8.51 -3.02
CA VAL A 36 14.48 -9.14 -1.95
C VAL A 36 13.03 -9.41 -2.37
N ALA A 37 12.38 -8.44 -3.03
CA ALA A 37 11.01 -8.59 -3.48
C ALA A 37 10.88 -9.64 -4.59
N PHE A 38 11.85 -9.71 -5.50
CA PHE A 38 11.93 -10.70 -6.57
C PHE A 38 12.14 -12.10 -5.99
N ASP A 39 13.13 -12.27 -5.12
CA ASP A 39 13.42 -13.55 -4.47
C ASP A 39 12.20 -14.05 -3.67
N THR A 40 11.52 -13.15 -2.94
CA THR A 40 10.38 -13.53 -2.08
C THR A 40 9.10 -13.80 -2.88
N ASN A 41 8.70 -12.89 -3.78
CA ASN A 41 7.41 -12.98 -4.44
C ASN A 41 7.45 -13.81 -5.73
N VAL A 42 8.57 -13.80 -6.45
CA VAL A 42 8.71 -14.50 -7.74
C VAL A 42 9.30 -15.89 -7.52
N PHE A 43 10.50 -15.96 -6.92
CA PHE A 43 11.12 -17.25 -6.64
C PHE A 43 10.47 -17.98 -5.48
N GLY A 44 9.94 -17.29 -4.47
CA GLY A 44 9.13 -17.93 -3.45
C GLY A 44 7.92 -18.65 -4.03
N ALA A 45 7.22 -18.03 -5.00
CA ALA A 45 6.11 -18.66 -5.72
C ALA A 45 6.56 -19.88 -6.54
N LYS A 46 7.68 -19.77 -7.27
CA LYS A 46 8.29 -20.91 -7.97
C LYS A 46 8.63 -22.06 -7.02
N ASN A 47 9.38 -21.77 -5.96
CA ASN A 47 9.92 -22.76 -5.04
C ASN A 47 8.80 -23.49 -4.27
N ILE A 48 7.78 -22.77 -3.81
CA ILE A 48 6.64 -23.40 -3.13
C ILE A 48 5.82 -24.25 -4.09
N CYS A 49 5.68 -23.84 -5.36
CA CYS A 49 5.02 -24.64 -6.39
C CYS A 49 5.81 -25.93 -6.67
N ASP A 50 7.13 -25.84 -6.85
CA ASP A 50 8.01 -26.99 -7.06
C ASP A 50 8.00 -27.96 -5.87
N PHE A 51 7.92 -27.43 -4.65
CA PHE A 51 7.75 -28.24 -3.43
C PHE A 51 6.37 -28.90 -3.39
N ALA A 52 5.30 -28.14 -3.62
CA ALA A 52 3.92 -28.61 -3.61
C ALA A 52 3.70 -29.78 -4.59
N LYS A 53 4.30 -29.73 -5.79
CA LYS A 53 4.22 -30.81 -6.78
C LYS A 53 4.86 -32.13 -6.33
N LYS A 54 5.77 -32.10 -5.35
CA LYS A 54 6.38 -33.30 -4.74
C LYS A 54 5.53 -33.88 -3.62
N CYS A 55 4.56 -33.12 -3.10
CA CYS A 55 3.67 -33.55 -2.04
C CYS A 55 2.48 -34.35 -2.62
N THR A 56 2.61 -35.67 -2.71
CA THR A 56 1.60 -36.55 -3.34
C THR A 56 0.22 -36.54 -2.68
N LYS A 57 0.14 -36.11 -1.41
CA LYS A 57 -1.13 -35.95 -0.67
C LYS A 57 -1.65 -34.52 -0.63
N LEU A 58 -0.92 -33.56 -1.22
CA LEU A 58 -1.37 -32.18 -1.26
C LEU A 58 -2.54 -32.05 -2.23
N LYS A 59 -3.63 -31.48 -1.74
CA LYS A 59 -4.87 -31.32 -2.50
C LYS A 59 -4.86 -30.08 -3.38
N MET A 60 -4.32 -28.98 -2.87
CA MET A 60 -4.25 -27.72 -3.59
C MET A 60 -3.18 -26.80 -2.98
N LEU A 61 -2.81 -25.77 -3.71
CA LEU A 61 -1.95 -24.68 -3.25
C LEU A 61 -2.73 -23.36 -3.26
N LEU A 62 -2.88 -22.72 -2.11
CA LEU A 62 -3.42 -21.36 -2.02
C LEU A 62 -2.27 -20.35 -2.00
N HIS A 63 -2.31 -19.40 -2.92
CA HIS A 63 -1.35 -18.31 -3.03
C HIS A 63 -2.01 -16.96 -2.75
N VAL A 64 -1.42 -16.16 -1.86
CA VAL A 64 -1.91 -14.81 -1.56
C VAL A 64 -1.15 -13.79 -2.37
N SER A 65 -1.87 -13.08 -3.23
CA SER A 65 -1.39 -11.97 -4.04
C SER A 65 -2.03 -10.65 -3.55
N THR A 66 -2.41 -9.76 -4.45
CA THR A 66 -3.12 -8.50 -4.16
C THR A 66 -3.96 -8.11 -5.37
N ALA A 67 -5.11 -7.49 -5.17
CA ALA A 67 -5.94 -6.98 -6.27
C ALA A 67 -5.19 -5.93 -7.12
N TYR A 68 -4.24 -5.21 -6.51
CA TYR A 68 -3.47 -4.15 -7.16
C TYR A 68 -2.37 -4.64 -8.12
N VAL A 69 -2.25 -5.94 -8.36
CA VAL A 69 -1.49 -6.45 -9.52
C VAL A 69 -2.03 -5.91 -10.84
N ALA A 70 -3.27 -5.41 -10.87
CA ALA A 70 -3.87 -4.71 -12.01
C ALA A 70 -3.30 -3.28 -12.25
N GLY A 71 -2.42 -2.79 -11.38
CA GLY A 71 -1.79 -1.47 -11.51
C GLY A 71 -2.80 -0.32 -11.42
N GLU A 72 -2.80 0.55 -12.44
CA GLU A 72 -3.62 1.78 -12.50
C GLU A 72 -4.80 1.66 -13.46
N LYS A 73 -5.22 0.44 -13.79
CA LYS A 73 -6.34 0.18 -14.71
C LYS A 73 -7.62 0.85 -14.22
N GLU A 74 -8.28 1.59 -15.11
CA GLU A 74 -9.57 2.24 -14.82
C GLU A 74 -10.76 1.31 -15.13
N GLY A 75 -11.90 1.56 -14.48
CA GLY A 75 -13.14 0.80 -14.69
C GLY A 75 -13.16 -0.56 -13.99
N LEU A 76 -13.98 -1.48 -14.50
CA LEU A 76 -14.18 -2.80 -13.89
C LEU A 76 -13.00 -3.75 -14.19
N ILE A 77 -12.40 -4.30 -13.14
CA ILE A 77 -11.21 -5.16 -13.20
C ILE A 77 -11.59 -6.59 -12.85
N GLN A 78 -11.49 -7.47 -13.85
CA GLN A 78 -11.93 -8.86 -13.76
C GLN A 78 -10.90 -9.77 -13.08
N GLU A 79 -11.39 -10.85 -12.48
CA GLU A 79 -10.61 -11.94 -11.89
C GLU A 79 -9.96 -12.83 -12.96
N LYS A 80 -8.96 -12.29 -13.67
CA LYS A 80 -8.24 -12.99 -14.75
C LYS A 80 -6.80 -13.33 -14.37
N PRO A 81 -6.28 -14.51 -14.79
CA PRO A 81 -4.87 -14.85 -14.62
C PRO A 81 -4.00 -14.00 -15.55
N PHE A 82 -2.75 -13.80 -15.14
CA PHE A 82 -1.72 -13.27 -16.04
C PHE A 82 -1.14 -14.36 -16.91
N LEU A 83 -0.87 -14.04 -18.17
CA LEU A 83 -0.06 -14.87 -19.05
C LEU A 83 1.42 -14.61 -18.79
N MET A 84 2.25 -15.62 -19.05
CA MET A 84 3.70 -15.47 -18.94
C MET A 84 4.18 -14.39 -19.92
N GLY A 85 4.86 -13.37 -19.38
CA GLY A 85 5.38 -12.23 -20.13
C GLY A 85 4.39 -11.10 -20.42
N GLU A 86 3.16 -11.20 -19.90
CA GLU A 86 2.17 -10.12 -19.96
C GLU A 86 2.64 -8.88 -19.19
N THR A 87 2.27 -7.70 -19.67
CA THR A 87 2.61 -6.41 -19.06
C THR A 87 1.38 -5.50 -19.04
N LEU A 88 1.37 -4.51 -18.15
CA LEU A 88 0.31 -3.50 -18.14
C LEU A 88 0.56 -2.39 -19.16
N ARG A 89 1.80 -2.25 -19.64
CA ARG A 89 2.18 -1.29 -20.67
C ARG A 89 2.15 -1.93 -22.05
N GLU A 90 1.24 -1.45 -22.89
CA GLU A 90 1.14 -1.87 -24.28
C GLU A 90 2.49 -1.79 -25.02
N GLY A 91 2.76 -2.80 -25.84
CA GLY A 91 3.98 -2.90 -26.63
C GLY A 91 5.22 -3.36 -25.85
N THR A 92 5.08 -3.78 -24.59
CA THR A 92 6.19 -4.38 -23.82
C THR A 92 5.94 -5.85 -23.49
N HIS A 93 7.02 -6.62 -23.38
CA HIS A 93 7.01 -8.03 -23.02
C HIS A 93 7.98 -8.27 -21.87
N LEU A 94 7.53 -8.94 -20.81
CA LEU A 94 8.31 -9.18 -19.61
C LEU A 94 9.02 -10.53 -19.68
N ASP A 95 10.34 -10.52 -19.69
CA ASP A 95 11.13 -11.73 -19.50
C ASP A 95 11.67 -11.78 -18.06
N ILE A 96 11.09 -12.68 -17.26
CA ILE A 96 11.44 -12.85 -15.84
C ILE A 96 12.91 -13.31 -15.67
N GLU A 97 13.45 -14.09 -16.61
CA GLU A 97 14.85 -14.52 -16.55
C GLU A 97 15.80 -13.36 -16.84
N SER A 98 15.47 -12.51 -17.81
CA SER A 98 16.20 -11.27 -18.06
C SER A 98 16.19 -10.33 -16.85
N GLU A 99 15.07 -10.21 -16.13
CA GLU A 99 15.02 -9.42 -14.89
C GLU A 99 15.93 -9.97 -13.78
N LEU A 100 16.00 -11.30 -13.65
CA LEU A 100 16.92 -11.94 -12.72
C LEU A 100 18.39 -11.64 -13.08
N ASN A 101 18.73 -11.75 -14.36
CA ASN A 101 20.09 -11.47 -14.83
C ASN A 101 20.46 -10.01 -14.57
N LEU A 102 19.53 -9.09 -14.78
CA LEU A 102 19.70 -7.68 -14.45
C LEU A 102 19.96 -7.47 -12.95
N ILE A 103 19.19 -8.10 -12.06
CA ILE A 103 19.40 -8.02 -10.61
C ILE A 103 20.81 -8.53 -10.25
N LYS A 104 21.23 -9.67 -10.80
CA LYS A 104 22.56 -10.26 -10.56
C LYS A 104 23.69 -9.37 -11.06
N GLU A 105 23.55 -8.79 -12.25
CA GLU A 105 24.51 -7.84 -12.84
C GLU A 105 24.67 -6.62 -11.95
N THR A 106 23.57 -5.97 -11.56
CA THR A 106 23.60 -4.79 -10.71
C THR A 106 24.21 -5.09 -9.35
N ARG A 107 23.93 -6.26 -8.75
CA ARG A 107 24.60 -6.67 -7.50
C ARG A 107 26.11 -6.85 -7.67
N ARG A 108 26.55 -7.47 -8.77
CA ARG A 108 27.98 -7.63 -9.09
C ARG A 108 28.68 -6.27 -9.21
N GLU A 109 28.07 -5.32 -9.91
CA GLU A 109 28.60 -3.95 -10.07
C GLU A 109 28.71 -3.19 -8.73
N ILE A 110 27.70 -3.30 -7.86
CA ILE A 110 27.72 -2.66 -6.53
C ILE A 110 28.87 -3.22 -5.68
N LEU A 111 29.07 -4.54 -5.69
CA LEU A 111 30.15 -5.22 -4.97
C LEU A 111 31.53 -4.84 -5.51
N ALA A 112 31.68 -4.78 -6.84
CA ALA A 112 32.94 -4.39 -7.48
C ALA A 112 33.35 -2.94 -7.14
N ASN A 113 32.37 -2.05 -6.93
CA ASN A 113 32.60 -0.64 -6.59
C ASN A 113 32.79 -0.39 -5.07
N CYS A 114 32.97 -1.42 -4.24
CA CYS A 114 33.10 -1.30 -2.77
C CYS A 114 32.01 -0.43 -2.13
N SER A 115 30.77 -0.53 -2.63
CA SER A 115 29.66 0.32 -2.19
C SER A 115 29.17 -0.08 -0.80
N SER A 116 28.73 0.91 -0.01
CA SER A 116 28.12 0.67 1.30
C SER A 116 26.75 -0.02 1.20
N GLU A 117 26.34 -0.70 2.26
CA GLU A 117 25.02 -1.35 2.36
C GLU A 117 23.86 -0.36 2.13
N ILE A 118 24.02 0.90 2.53
CA ILE A 118 23.03 1.97 2.30
C ILE A 118 22.90 2.25 0.79
N THR A 119 24.03 2.33 0.08
CA THR A 119 24.05 2.53 -1.38
C THR A 119 23.42 1.34 -2.09
N GLU A 120 23.74 0.10 -1.69
CA GLU A 120 23.13 -1.11 -2.24
C GLU A 120 21.60 -1.07 -2.08
N LYS A 121 21.11 -0.82 -0.85
CA LYS A 121 19.68 -0.72 -0.55
C LYS A 121 18.99 0.31 -1.42
N ARG A 122 19.59 1.50 -1.60
CA ARG A 122 19.04 2.57 -2.43
C ARG A 122 18.99 2.16 -3.90
N THR A 123 20.10 1.68 -4.45
CA THR A 123 20.21 1.28 -5.86
C THR A 123 19.20 0.19 -6.21
N MET A 124 19.03 -0.82 -5.33
CA MET A 124 18.05 -1.90 -5.55
C MET A 124 16.60 -1.41 -5.48
N LYS A 125 16.29 -0.41 -4.65
CA LYS A 125 14.95 0.21 -4.60
C LYS A 125 14.66 1.00 -5.87
N GLU A 126 15.62 1.80 -6.31
CA GLU A 126 15.51 2.61 -7.53
C GLU A 126 15.38 1.74 -8.79
N LEU A 127 16.17 0.66 -8.88
CA LEU A 127 16.08 -0.32 -9.96
C LEU A 127 14.68 -0.93 -10.03
N GLY A 128 14.15 -1.44 -8.92
CA GLY A 128 12.83 -2.06 -8.88
C GLY A 128 11.72 -1.10 -9.28
N LEU A 129 11.77 0.15 -8.80
CA LEU A 129 10.79 1.18 -9.16
C LEU A 129 10.87 1.52 -10.66
N LYS A 130 12.07 1.63 -11.21
CA LYS A 130 12.29 1.88 -12.64
C LYS A 130 11.74 0.74 -13.50
N ARG A 131 11.99 -0.52 -13.11
CA ARG A 131 11.50 -1.71 -13.84
C ARG A 131 9.98 -1.83 -13.74
N ALA A 132 9.39 -1.67 -12.56
CA ALA A 132 7.94 -1.66 -12.39
C ALA A 132 7.27 -0.64 -13.31
N ARG A 133 7.72 0.63 -13.28
CA ARG A 133 7.19 1.70 -14.14
C ARG A 133 7.40 1.42 -15.62
N HIS A 134 8.53 0.81 -16.00
CA HIS A 134 8.81 0.46 -17.39
C HIS A 134 7.74 -0.47 -17.98
N PHE A 135 7.27 -1.45 -17.20
CA PHE A 135 6.24 -2.42 -17.61
C PHE A 135 4.80 -2.04 -17.21
N GLY A 136 4.60 -0.84 -16.65
CA GLY A 136 3.27 -0.30 -16.34
C GLY A 136 2.75 -0.54 -14.92
N TRP A 137 3.57 -1.07 -14.01
CA TRP A 137 3.22 -1.19 -12.59
C TRP A 137 3.70 0.01 -11.78
N PRO A 138 2.91 0.48 -10.78
CA PRO A 138 3.24 1.68 -10.01
C PRO A 138 4.43 1.51 -9.07
N ASN A 139 4.71 0.28 -8.62
CA ASN A 139 5.85 -0.01 -7.73
C ASN A 139 6.31 -1.47 -7.79
N THR A 140 7.48 -1.72 -7.21
CA THR A 140 8.16 -3.02 -7.15
C THR A 140 7.32 -4.12 -6.50
N TYR A 141 6.52 -3.80 -5.49
CA TYR A 141 5.74 -4.80 -4.76
C TYR A 141 4.67 -5.43 -5.65
N VAL A 142 3.79 -4.63 -6.26
CA VAL A 142 2.73 -5.15 -7.13
C VAL A 142 3.31 -5.78 -8.40
N PHE A 143 4.43 -5.24 -8.90
CA PHE A 143 5.15 -5.82 -10.04
C PHE A 143 5.68 -7.23 -9.76
N THR A 144 6.35 -7.42 -8.62
CA THR A 144 6.87 -8.73 -8.24
C THR A 144 5.78 -9.72 -7.83
N LYS A 145 4.64 -9.25 -7.30
CA LYS A 145 3.44 -10.08 -7.10
C LYS A 145 2.86 -10.57 -8.42
N ALA A 146 2.74 -9.70 -9.42
CA ALA A 146 2.29 -10.10 -10.77
C ALA A 146 3.23 -11.14 -11.40
N MET A 147 4.55 -10.94 -11.31
CA MET A 147 5.53 -11.94 -11.75
C MET A 147 5.40 -13.28 -11.00
N GLY A 148 5.14 -13.24 -9.69
CA GLY A 148 4.88 -14.43 -8.90
C GLY A 148 3.64 -15.20 -9.38
N GLU A 149 2.56 -14.50 -9.73
CA GLU A 149 1.37 -15.12 -10.32
C GLU A 149 1.66 -15.74 -11.70
N MET A 150 2.42 -15.05 -12.56
CA MET A 150 2.84 -15.57 -13.88
C MET A 150 3.64 -16.87 -13.73
N MET A 151 4.64 -16.85 -12.82
CA MET A 151 5.45 -18.03 -12.52
C MET A 151 4.59 -19.18 -12.01
N LEU A 152 3.67 -18.91 -11.10
CA LEU A 152 2.79 -19.93 -10.54
C LEU A 152 1.84 -20.51 -11.60
N GLY A 153 1.22 -19.65 -12.40
CA GLY A 153 0.35 -20.05 -13.51
C GLY A 153 1.08 -20.90 -14.57
N HIS A 154 2.34 -20.57 -14.86
CA HIS A 154 3.16 -21.29 -15.81
C HIS A 154 3.65 -22.66 -15.27
N LEU A 155 4.06 -22.73 -13.99
CA LEU A 155 4.75 -23.91 -13.44
C LEU A 155 3.82 -24.95 -12.80
N ARG A 156 2.60 -24.58 -12.44
CA ARG A 156 1.67 -25.44 -11.67
C ARG A 156 1.39 -26.78 -12.35
N GLY A 157 1.35 -26.83 -13.68
CA GLY A 157 0.85 -28.00 -14.41
C GLY A 157 -0.56 -28.36 -13.94
N ASP A 158 -0.75 -29.61 -13.51
CA ASP A 158 -2.04 -30.10 -13.00
C ASP A 158 -2.30 -29.78 -11.52
N LEU A 159 -1.35 -29.13 -10.82
CA LEU A 159 -1.55 -28.75 -9.42
C LEU A 159 -2.71 -27.74 -9.32
N PRO A 160 -3.73 -28.02 -8.50
CA PRO A 160 -4.80 -27.07 -8.24
C PRO A 160 -4.27 -25.85 -7.50
N VAL A 161 -4.58 -24.66 -8.01
CA VAL A 161 -4.08 -23.39 -7.46
C VAL A 161 -5.23 -22.41 -7.26
N VAL A 162 -5.36 -21.91 -6.03
CA VAL A 162 -6.23 -20.78 -5.74
C VAL A 162 -5.35 -19.55 -5.53
N ILE A 163 -5.61 -18.47 -6.26
CA ILE A 163 -4.98 -17.17 -6.03
C ILE A 163 -5.98 -16.25 -5.37
N VAL A 164 -5.69 -15.83 -4.14
CA VAL A 164 -6.49 -14.82 -3.42
C VAL A 164 -5.82 -13.47 -3.56
N ARG A 165 -6.56 -12.50 -4.07
CA ARG A 165 -6.14 -11.12 -4.33
C ARG A 165 -6.96 -10.17 -3.44
N PRO A 166 -6.53 -9.93 -2.20
CA PRO A 166 -7.19 -8.96 -1.34
C PRO A 166 -6.90 -7.52 -1.80
N SER A 167 -7.83 -6.61 -1.51
CA SER A 167 -7.58 -5.16 -1.56
C SER A 167 -6.82 -4.67 -0.32
N ILE A 168 -6.94 -3.39 0.07
CA ILE A 168 -6.22 -2.88 1.24
C ILE A 168 -6.82 -3.50 2.50
N ILE A 169 -6.07 -4.42 3.09
CA ILE A 169 -6.50 -5.08 4.33
C ILE A 169 -6.43 -4.06 5.47
N THR A 170 -7.52 -3.92 6.23
CA THR A 170 -7.63 -3.09 7.44
C THR A 170 -7.55 -3.96 8.70
N SER A 171 -7.92 -3.43 9.86
CA SER A 171 -8.00 -4.22 11.10
C SER A 171 -9.03 -5.35 10.99
N ILE A 172 -9.05 -6.21 11.99
CA ILE A 172 -10.08 -7.24 12.14
C ILE A 172 -11.42 -6.58 12.50
N LEU A 173 -12.50 -7.00 11.84
CA LEU A 173 -13.85 -6.51 12.14
C LEU A 173 -14.46 -7.22 13.36
N LYS A 174 -14.44 -8.56 13.38
CA LYS A 174 -15.11 -9.40 14.38
C LYS A 174 -14.15 -10.34 15.10
N GLU A 175 -13.47 -11.25 14.39
CA GLU A 175 -12.77 -12.38 15.02
C GLU A 175 -11.27 -12.45 14.68
N PRO A 176 -10.39 -12.84 15.61
CA PRO A 176 -10.67 -13.15 17.02
C PRO A 176 -10.72 -11.92 17.93
N LEU A 177 -10.26 -10.75 17.44
CA LEU A 177 -10.15 -9.53 18.24
C LEU A 177 -10.46 -8.29 17.38
N PRO A 178 -11.64 -7.64 17.55
CA PRO A 178 -11.99 -6.43 16.81
C PRO A 178 -10.94 -5.33 16.98
N GLY A 179 -10.62 -4.66 15.88
CA GLY A 179 -9.65 -3.57 15.83
C GLY A 179 -8.19 -4.04 15.89
N TRP A 180 -7.92 -5.34 16.06
CA TRP A 180 -6.56 -5.85 16.01
C TRP A 180 -5.96 -5.72 14.62
N MET A 181 -4.67 -5.39 14.58
CA MET A 181 -3.90 -5.30 13.36
C MET A 181 -2.42 -5.52 13.65
N GLU A 182 -1.73 -6.12 12.69
CA GLU A 182 -0.28 -6.26 12.75
C GLU A 182 0.41 -5.09 12.02
N GLY A 183 1.07 -4.24 12.81
CA GLY A 183 1.90 -3.15 12.31
C GLY A 183 1.13 -2.02 11.62
N ILE A 184 1.89 -1.00 11.19
CA ILE A 184 1.36 0.22 10.57
C ILE A 184 1.28 0.01 9.06
N ARG A 185 0.08 0.10 8.50
CA ARG A 185 -0.19 0.09 7.04
C ARG A 185 -0.42 1.51 6.55
N THR A 186 -0.65 1.65 5.24
CA THR A 186 -0.70 2.96 4.56
C THR A 186 -1.81 3.87 5.09
N ILE A 187 -3.03 3.36 5.26
CA ILE A 187 -4.17 4.16 5.76
C ILE A 187 -3.91 4.61 7.20
N ASP A 188 -3.43 3.69 8.04
CA ASP A 188 -3.10 3.93 9.45
C ASP A 188 -2.04 5.03 9.60
N SER A 189 -1.06 5.06 8.70
CA SER A 189 -0.02 6.10 8.68
C SER A 189 -0.60 7.50 8.48
N VAL A 190 -1.61 7.63 7.63
CA VAL A 190 -2.33 8.89 7.39
C VAL A 190 -3.14 9.28 8.63
N ILE A 191 -3.81 8.30 9.26
CA ILE A 191 -4.57 8.50 10.50
C ILE A 191 -3.64 8.97 11.63
N ILE A 192 -2.51 8.29 11.84
CA ILE A 192 -1.53 8.64 12.88
C ILE A 192 -0.90 10.00 12.60
N GLY A 193 -0.50 10.27 11.35
CA GLY A 193 0.05 11.56 10.95
C GLY A 193 -0.92 12.71 11.21
N TYR A 194 -2.20 12.48 10.95
CA TYR A 194 -3.25 13.47 11.26
C TYR A 194 -3.53 13.58 12.76
N ALA A 195 -3.59 12.47 13.50
CA ALA A 195 -3.74 12.45 14.95
C ALA A 195 -2.63 13.25 15.66
N LYS A 196 -1.39 13.11 15.19
CA LYS A 196 -0.22 13.86 15.68
C LYS A 196 -0.15 15.30 15.16
N GLN A 197 -1.07 15.71 14.28
CA GLN A 197 -1.03 16.99 13.55
C GLN A 197 0.26 17.22 12.75
N ALA A 198 0.97 16.14 12.39
CA ALA A 198 2.14 16.15 11.54
C ALA A 198 1.79 16.16 10.04
N LEU A 199 0.53 15.84 9.71
CA LEU A 199 0.00 15.86 8.35
C LEU A 199 -1.14 16.89 8.23
N SER A 200 -0.86 18.00 7.57
CA SER A 200 -1.82 19.11 7.37
C SER A 200 -2.51 19.08 6.02
N PHE A 201 -1.96 18.35 5.04
CA PHE A 201 -2.57 18.14 3.74
C PHE A 201 -2.25 16.78 3.13
N PHE A 202 -3.14 16.27 2.27
CA PHE A 202 -2.98 14.97 1.64
C PHE A 202 -3.51 14.94 0.19
N LEU A 203 -2.84 14.18 -0.68
CA LEU A 203 -3.31 13.91 -2.04
C LEU A 203 -4.32 12.77 -1.99
N VAL A 204 -5.59 13.09 -2.22
CA VAL A 204 -6.68 12.12 -2.32
C VAL A 204 -7.88 12.80 -2.95
N ASP A 205 -8.58 12.07 -3.81
CA ASP A 205 -9.90 12.46 -4.28
C ASP A 205 -10.96 11.80 -3.38
N LEU A 206 -11.65 12.60 -2.56
CA LEU A 206 -12.54 12.11 -1.51
C LEU A 206 -13.76 11.34 -2.05
N GLU A 207 -14.09 11.54 -3.34
CA GLU A 207 -15.16 10.81 -4.02
C GLU A 207 -14.70 9.44 -4.53
N ARG A 208 -13.38 9.17 -4.56
CA ARG A 208 -12.85 7.87 -4.98
C ARG A 208 -13.09 6.82 -3.92
N ILE A 209 -13.27 5.60 -4.40
CA ILE A 209 -13.46 4.42 -3.57
C ILE A 209 -12.10 3.99 -3.03
N MET A 210 -11.99 3.98 -1.71
CA MET A 210 -10.92 3.35 -0.98
C MET A 210 -11.25 1.86 -0.89
N ASP A 211 -10.70 1.04 -1.78
CA ASP A 211 -10.97 -0.40 -1.71
C ASP A 211 -10.24 -1.04 -0.52
N VAL A 212 -11.01 -1.25 0.54
CA VAL A 212 -10.57 -1.87 1.78
C VAL A 212 -11.38 -3.10 2.13
N ILE A 213 -10.75 -4.01 2.87
CA ILE A 213 -11.43 -5.19 3.39
C ILE A 213 -10.90 -5.52 4.80
N PRO A 214 -11.74 -5.92 5.77
CA PRO A 214 -11.26 -6.39 7.07
C PRO A 214 -10.42 -7.67 6.97
N GLY A 215 -9.45 -7.82 7.86
CA GLY A 215 -8.50 -8.94 7.82
C GLY A 215 -9.14 -10.32 8.01
N ASP A 216 -10.12 -10.40 8.90
CA ASP A 216 -10.90 -11.61 9.18
C ASP A 216 -11.73 -12.07 7.99
N MET A 217 -12.32 -11.15 7.21
CA MET A 217 -13.00 -11.52 5.98
C MET A 217 -12.07 -12.13 4.93
N VAL A 218 -10.81 -11.66 4.85
CA VAL A 218 -9.80 -12.26 3.96
C VAL A 218 -9.48 -13.69 4.38
N VAL A 219 -9.27 -13.91 5.69
CA VAL A 219 -9.00 -15.24 6.24
C VAL A 219 -10.19 -16.19 6.02
N ASN A 220 -11.41 -15.72 6.27
CA ASN A 220 -12.63 -16.50 6.06
C ASN A 220 -12.79 -16.89 4.58
N ALA A 221 -12.58 -15.95 3.65
CA ALA A 221 -12.60 -16.23 2.22
C ALA A 221 -11.52 -17.26 1.82
N MET A 222 -10.31 -17.18 2.38
CA MET A 222 -9.24 -18.14 2.13
C MET A 222 -9.61 -19.55 2.62
N MET A 223 -10.13 -19.68 3.84
CA MET A 223 -10.53 -20.97 4.40
C MET A 223 -11.65 -21.62 3.58
N VAL A 224 -12.64 -20.82 3.19
CA VAL A 224 -13.75 -21.26 2.36
C VAL A 224 -13.30 -21.66 0.96
N ALA A 225 -12.41 -20.87 0.34
CA ALA A 225 -11.84 -21.22 -0.96
C ALA A 225 -11.03 -22.51 -0.89
N MET A 226 -10.29 -22.75 0.20
CA MET A 226 -9.56 -24.01 0.39
C MET A 226 -10.48 -25.22 0.47
N ALA A 227 -11.60 -25.10 1.20
CA ALA A 227 -12.59 -26.17 1.30
C ALA A 227 -13.22 -26.48 -0.06
N ALA A 228 -13.66 -25.45 -0.78
CA ALA A 228 -14.35 -25.60 -2.07
C ALA A 228 -13.45 -26.19 -3.18
N HIS A 229 -12.16 -25.86 -3.19
CA HIS A 229 -11.24 -26.24 -4.26
C HIS A 229 -10.38 -27.48 -3.96
N SER A 230 -10.63 -28.15 -2.82
CA SER A 230 -9.80 -29.29 -2.39
C SER A 230 -9.80 -30.48 -3.36
N GLU A 231 -10.81 -30.62 -4.22
CA GLU A 231 -10.92 -31.71 -5.20
C GLU A 231 -10.97 -31.21 -6.67
N GLU A 232 -10.86 -29.90 -6.91
CA GLU A 232 -10.87 -29.34 -8.27
C GLU A 232 -9.47 -29.35 -8.89
N ARG A 233 -9.37 -29.49 -10.23
CA ARG A 233 -8.09 -29.42 -10.97
C ARG A 233 -7.92 -28.12 -11.76
N ALA A 234 -8.43 -27.02 -11.22
CA ALA A 234 -8.42 -25.72 -11.87
C ALA A 234 -7.49 -24.71 -11.19
N GLN A 235 -7.23 -23.61 -11.91
CA GLN A 235 -6.74 -22.39 -11.30
C GLN A 235 -7.91 -21.44 -11.12
N THR A 236 -8.11 -20.98 -9.89
CA THR A 236 -9.21 -20.07 -9.55
C THR A 236 -8.65 -18.82 -8.89
N ILE A 237 -9.21 -17.66 -9.25
CA ILE A 237 -8.80 -16.37 -8.71
C ILE A 237 -9.98 -15.73 -8.00
N TYR A 238 -9.70 -15.24 -6.79
CA TYR A 238 -10.66 -14.55 -5.95
C TYR A 238 -10.16 -13.14 -5.63
N HIS A 239 -10.88 -12.12 -6.11
CA HIS A 239 -10.78 -10.76 -5.59
C HIS A 239 -11.56 -10.69 -4.28
N VAL A 240 -10.84 -10.51 -3.17
CA VAL A 240 -11.45 -10.31 -1.85
C VAL A 240 -11.40 -8.82 -1.54
N THR A 241 -12.43 -8.12 -2.00
CA THR A 241 -12.49 -6.66 -2.11
C THR A 241 -13.87 -6.15 -1.74
N SER A 242 -14.03 -4.83 -1.59
CA SER A 242 -15.33 -4.22 -1.31
C SER A 242 -15.84 -3.27 -2.38
N SER A 243 -14.99 -2.78 -3.29
CA SER A 243 -15.32 -1.62 -4.12
C SER A 243 -16.57 -1.78 -4.98
N LEU A 244 -16.84 -2.97 -5.53
CA LEU A 244 -18.01 -3.17 -6.39
C LEU A 244 -19.32 -3.27 -5.61
N ARG A 245 -19.29 -3.95 -4.46
CA ARG A 245 -20.50 -4.37 -3.73
C ARG A 245 -20.87 -3.48 -2.56
N ASN A 246 -19.87 -2.95 -1.88
CA ASN A 246 -20.04 -2.06 -0.74
C ASN A 246 -18.95 -0.98 -0.77
N PRO A 247 -19.01 -0.04 -1.72
CA PRO A 247 -17.97 0.97 -1.92
C PRO A 247 -17.78 1.84 -0.67
N ALA A 248 -16.52 2.06 -0.29
CA ALA A 248 -16.13 2.99 0.78
C ALA A 248 -15.43 4.23 0.20
N PRO A 249 -16.14 5.35 -0.07
CA PRO A 249 -15.47 6.58 -0.46
C PRO A 249 -14.49 7.09 0.61
N TYR A 250 -13.37 7.68 0.19
CA TYR A 250 -12.40 8.30 1.11
C TYR A 250 -13.02 9.38 2.01
N ALA A 251 -14.11 10.03 1.57
CA ALA A 251 -14.90 10.95 2.37
C ALA A 251 -15.37 10.34 3.71
N ILE A 252 -15.82 9.07 3.71
CA ILE A 252 -16.27 8.37 4.92
C ILE A 252 -15.13 8.30 5.93
N LEU A 253 -13.96 7.83 5.49
CA LEU A 253 -12.79 7.72 6.36
C LEU A 253 -12.37 9.10 6.90
N SER A 254 -12.24 10.09 6.01
CA SER A 254 -11.80 11.44 6.40
C SER A 254 -12.71 12.06 7.47
N ASP A 255 -14.03 12.00 7.25
CA ASP A 255 -15.00 12.55 8.19
C ASP A 255 -14.99 11.78 9.52
N THR A 256 -14.99 10.45 9.46
CA THR A 256 -14.97 9.59 10.65
C THR A 256 -13.71 9.82 11.49
N VAL A 257 -12.53 9.88 10.86
CA VAL A 257 -11.26 10.16 11.53
C VAL A 257 -11.30 11.53 12.21
N HIS A 258 -11.80 12.56 11.53
CA HIS A 258 -11.92 13.89 12.12
C HIS A 258 -12.86 13.89 13.33
N ARG A 259 -14.05 13.28 13.22
CA ARG A 259 -15.00 13.18 14.33
C ARG A 259 -14.44 12.40 15.51
N TYR A 260 -13.80 11.26 15.26
CA TYR A 260 -13.22 10.43 16.31
C TYR A 260 -12.12 11.18 17.06
N LEU A 261 -11.16 11.80 16.35
CA LEU A 261 -10.06 12.53 16.96
C LEU A 261 -10.50 13.84 17.62
N PHE A 262 -11.60 14.45 17.15
CA PHE A 262 -12.17 15.63 17.79
C PHE A 262 -12.81 15.26 19.14
N ALA A 263 -13.52 14.13 19.19
CA ALA A 263 -14.11 13.61 20.43
C ALA A 263 -13.06 13.02 21.37
N ASN A 264 -11.98 12.45 20.83
CA ASN A 264 -10.90 11.79 21.56
C ASN A 264 -9.54 12.41 21.16
N PRO A 265 -9.27 13.66 21.56
CA PRO A 265 -8.04 14.34 21.18
C PRO A 265 -6.82 13.60 21.75
N PRO A 266 -5.84 13.20 20.90
CA PRO A 266 -4.62 12.55 21.37
C PRO A 266 -3.88 13.46 22.34
N ARG A 267 -3.24 12.87 23.35
CA ARG A 267 -2.38 13.58 24.29
C ARG A 267 -0.93 13.29 23.91
N THR A 268 -0.11 14.32 23.76
CA THR A 268 1.31 14.14 23.44
C THR A 268 2.15 14.34 24.70
N ALA A 269 3.11 13.45 24.93
CA ALA A 269 4.11 13.61 25.99
C ALA A 269 4.90 14.92 25.84
N ASN A 270 5.12 15.35 24.59
CA ASN A 270 5.84 16.58 24.24
C ASN A 270 5.12 17.87 24.67
N ASN A 271 3.80 17.84 24.88
CA ASN A 271 3.01 18.99 25.34
C ASN A 271 2.60 18.88 26.82
N GLY A 272 3.34 18.13 27.63
CA GLY A 272 3.01 17.96 29.06
C GLY A 272 1.69 17.21 29.31
N GLY A 273 1.20 16.45 28.32
CA GLY A 273 -0.06 15.71 28.41
C GLY A 273 -1.31 16.48 27.98
N GLU A 274 -1.16 17.72 27.50
CA GLU A 274 -2.29 18.51 26.99
C GLU A 274 -2.89 17.91 25.71
N PRO A 275 -4.22 17.98 25.52
CA PRO A 275 -4.88 17.53 24.30
C PRO A 275 -4.37 18.29 23.07
N VAL A 276 -4.06 17.57 22.00
CA VAL A 276 -3.66 18.16 20.72
C VAL A 276 -4.83 18.94 20.12
N ARG A 277 -4.59 20.21 19.75
CA ARG A 277 -5.57 21.04 19.05
C ARG A 277 -5.74 20.55 17.61
N LEU A 278 -6.85 19.87 17.34
CA LEU A 278 -7.15 19.32 16.02
C LEU A 278 -7.51 20.43 15.01
N ARG A 279 -6.71 20.54 13.93
CA ARG A 279 -7.02 21.34 12.74
C ARG A 279 -7.50 20.41 11.63
N LYS A 280 -8.42 20.86 10.77
CA LYS A 280 -8.87 20.08 9.61
C LYS A 280 -7.74 19.94 8.59
N MET A 281 -7.53 18.70 8.13
CA MET A 281 -6.60 18.41 7.04
C MET A 281 -7.15 18.93 5.70
N ARG A 282 -6.27 19.48 4.86
CA ARG A 282 -6.61 19.92 3.50
C ARG A 282 -6.39 18.80 2.49
N PHE A 283 -7.32 18.61 1.56
CA PHE A 283 -7.21 17.58 0.53
C PHE A 283 -6.98 18.18 -0.87
N PHE A 284 -6.24 17.44 -1.69
CA PHE A 284 -6.04 17.74 -3.11
C PHE A 284 -6.51 16.56 -3.95
N SER A 285 -7.50 16.78 -4.82
CA SER A 285 -8.10 15.72 -5.66
C SER A 285 -7.32 15.44 -6.95
N SER A 286 -6.24 16.16 -7.23
CA SER A 286 -5.41 15.92 -8.41
C SER A 286 -3.94 16.18 -8.14
N LEU A 287 -3.09 15.37 -8.77
CA LEU A 287 -1.63 15.50 -8.68
C LEU A 287 -1.14 16.86 -9.17
N ALA A 288 -1.78 17.46 -10.18
CA ALA A 288 -1.45 18.78 -10.68
C ALA A 288 -1.69 19.89 -9.63
N SER A 289 -2.83 19.85 -8.95
CA SER A 289 -3.14 20.83 -7.90
C SER A 289 -2.22 20.68 -6.68
N PHE A 290 -1.91 19.45 -6.29
CA PHE A 290 -0.97 19.14 -5.22
C PHE A 290 0.45 19.62 -5.57
N ARG A 291 0.95 19.29 -6.76
CA ARG A 291 2.27 19.74 -7.24
C ARG A 291 2.37 21.26 -7.26
N ARG A 292 1.34 21.94 -7.79
CA ARG A 292 1.30 23.42 -7.79
C ARG A 292 1.39 23.99 -6.36
N HIS A 293 0.68 23.40 -5.39
CA HIS A 293 0.79 23.80 -4.00
C HIS A 293 2.21 23.59 -3.45
N MET A 294 2.78 22.41 -3.70
CA MET A 294 4.13 22.07 -3.26
C MET A 294 5.20 22.97 -3.88
N ASP A 295 5.06 23.28 -5.17
CA ASP A 295 5.98 24.13 -5.91
C ASP A 295 5.96 25.56 -5.34
N ILE A 296 4.77 26.14 -5.16
CA ILE A 296 4.62 27.52 -4.67
C ILE A 296 5.04 27.64 -3.21
N LYS A 297 4.56 26.76 -2.34
CA LYS A 297 4.73 26.89 -0.89
C LYS A 297 6.10 26.44 -0.40
N TYR A 298 6.73 25.48 -1.08
CA TYR A 298 7.95 24.84 -0.58
C TYR A 298 9.10 24.86 -1.58
N LYS A 299 8.89 24.50 -2.85
CA LYS A 299 9.99 24.43 -3.83
C LYS A 299 10.57 25.81 -4.15
N LEU A 300 9.74 26.81 -4.44
CA LEU A 300 10.20 28.16 -4.75
C LEU A 300 10.99 28.78 -3.58
N PRO A 301 10.51 28.76 -2.32
CA PRO A 301 11.31 29.20 -1.18
C PRO A 301 12.61 28.42 -0.98
N LEU A 302 12.60 27.10 -1.27
CA LEU A 302 13.80 26.27 -1.19
C LEU A 302 14.84 26.66 -2.24
N GLU A 303 14.43 26.94 -3.47
CA GLU A 303 15.31 27.43 -4.55
C GLU A 303 15.90 28.81 -4.20
N VAL A 304 15.07 29.72 -3.67
CA VAL A 304 15.54 31.03 -3.16
C VAL A 304 16.55 30.86 -2.04
N LEU A 305 16.30 29.95 -1.08
CA LEU A 305 17.26 29.63 -0.03
C LEU A 305 18.56 29.07 -0.60
N GLY A 306 18.50 28.25 -1.65
CA GLY A 306 19.68 27.76 -2.37
C GLY A 306 20.53 28.89 -2.96
N LEU A 307 19.90 29.86 -3.62
CA LEU A 307 20.58 31.05 -4.17
C LEU A 307 21.18 31.93 -3.06
N VAL A 308 20.45 32.18 -1.99
CA VAL A 308 20.93 32.94 -0.82
C VAL A 308 22.10 32.22 -0.16
N ASN A 309 22.05 30.89 -0.06
CA ASN A 309 23.13 30.09 0.47
C ASN A 309 24.42 30.24 -0.35
N ILE A 310 24.32 30.25 -1.69
CA ILE A 310 25.46 30.51 -2.59
C ILE A 310 26.01 31.93 -2.36
N ALA A 311 25.13 32.93 -2.34
CA ALA A 311 25.53 34.33 -2.13
C ALA A 311 26.18 34.60 -0.76
N LEU A 312 25.84 33.81 0.26
CA LEU A 312 26.39 33.91 1.61
C LEU A 312 27.42 32.81 1.91
N CYS A 313 28.14 32.34 0.88
CA CYS A 313 29.26 31.42 1.00
C CYS A 313 28.97 30.15 1.82
N GLY A 314 27.78 29.58 1.69
CA GLY A 314 27.41 28.30 2.31
C GLY A 314 26.85 28.39 3.72
N MET A 315 26.55 29.59 4.23
CA MET A 315 26.05 29.83 5.60
C MET A 315 24.77 29.05 5.96
N PHE A 316 23.95 28.70 4.96
CA PHE A 316 22.68 27.98 5.14
C PHE A 316 22.67 26.58 4.52
N SER A 317 23.85 26.05 4.15
CA SER A 317 24.00 24.78 3.42
C SER A 317 23.29 23.63 4.13
N ARG A 318 23.53 23.46 5.42
CA ARG A 318 22.88 22.43 6.25
C ARG A 318 21.36 22.51 6.23
N ARG A 319 20.79 23.71 6.45
CA ARG A 319 19.33 23.93 6.49
C ARG A 319 18.71 23.68 5.11
N HIS A 320 19.34 24.17 4.05
CA HIS A 320 18.92 23.90 2.68
C HIS A 320 18.90 22.40 2.37
N ASP A 321 19.96 21.67 2.71
CA ASP A 321 20.05 20.23 2.44
C ASP A 321 19.02 19.41 3.22
N GLU A 322 18.78 19.77 4.48
CA GLU A 322 17.74 19.16 5.31
C GLU A 322 16.34 19.37 4.70
N LEU A 323 15.98 20.60 4.33
CA LEU A 323 14.68 20.91 3.72
C LEU A 323 14.52 20.27 2.34
N SER A 324 15.60 20.27 1.54
CA SER A 324 15.64 19.63 0.23
C SER A 324 15.43 18.12 0.31
N ARG A 325 16.04 17.45 1.31
CA ARG A 325 15.78 16.03 1.59
C ARG A 325 14.32 15.79 1.98
N LYS A 326 13.75 16.60 2.88
CA LYS A 326 12.34 16.50 3.32
C LYS A 326 11.38 16.67 2.13
N TYR A 327 11.58 17.70 1.31
CA TYR A 327 10.77 17.94 0.11
C TYR A 327 10.81 16.75 -0.86
N ARG A 328 12.01 16.28 -1.21
CA ARG A 328 12.17 15.11 -2.10
C ARG A 328 11.48 13.86 -1.54
N PHE A 329 11.58 13.64 -0.23
CA PHE A 329 10.95 12.50 0.42
C PHE A 329 9.42 12.55 0.34
N VAL A 330 8.80 13.70 0.64
CA VAL A 330 7.35 13.86 0.51
C VAL A 330 6.90 13.69 -0.94
N MET A 331 7.60 14.28 -1.90
CA MET A 331 7.28 14.10 -3.32
C MET A 331 7.38 12.63 -3.77
N LEU A 332 8.39 11.89 -3.28
CA LEU A 332 8.51 10.46 -3.53
C LEU A 332 7.33 9.66 -2.97
N LEU A 333 6.90 9.95 -1.73
CA LEU A 333 5.73 9.30 -1.13
C LEU A 333 4.46 9.58 -1.93
N VAL A 334 4.27 10.84 -2.36
CA VAL A 334 3.12 11.24 -3.17
C VAL A 334 3.09 10.49 -4.50
N GLU A 335 4.23 10.37 -5.19
CA GLU A 335 4.30 9.57 -6.42
C GLU A 335 4.01 8.09 -6.19
N LEU A 336 4.39 7.55 -5.03
CA LEU A 336 4.14 6.14 -4.69
C LEU A 336 2.68 5.86 -4.34
N TYR A 337 1.98 6.84 -3.75
CA TYR A 337 0.61 6.69 -3.27
C TYR A 337 -0.46 7.27 -4.20
N ALA A 338 -0.10 8.17 -5.12
CA ALA A 338 -1.02 8.72 -6.12
C ALA A 338 -1.78 7.64 -6.91
N PRO A 339 -1.14 6.54 -7.38
CA PRO A 339 -1.83 5.44 -8.07
C PRO A 339 -2.98 4.81 -7.28
N TYR A 340 -2.93 4.88 -5.95
CA TYR A 340 -3.91 4.27 -5.05
C TYR A 340 -4.97 5.28 -4.58
N THR A 341 -4.53 6.48 -4.21
CA THR A 341 -5.39 7.57 -3.69
C THR A 341 -6.23 8.24 -4.77
N LEU A 342 -5.82 8.10 -6.04
CA LEU A 342 -6.54 8.58 -7.22
C LEU A 342 -7.05 7.43 -8.11
N PHE A 343 -7.04 6.20 -7.59
CA PHE A 343 -7.41 5.01 -8.33
C PHE A 343 -8.87 5.09 -8.81
N LYS A 344 -9.10 4.81 -10.08
CA LYS A 344 -10.45 4.83 -10.69
C LYS A 344 -10.95 3.44 -11.09
N GLY A 345 -10.20 2.40 -10.74
CA GLY A 345 -10.59 1.02 -10.94
C GLY A 345 -11.55 0.55 -9.84
N CYS A 346 -12.31 -0.48 -10.17
CA CYS A 346 -13.18 -1.21 -9.25
C CYS A 346 -12.97 -2.70 -9.52
N PHE A 347 -12.72 -3.48 -8.48
CA PHE A 347 -12.44 -4.91 -8.62
C PHE A 347 -13.75 -5.69 -8.68
N ASP A 348 -13.92 -6.43 -9.77
CA ASP A 348 -15.00 -7.43 -9.89
C ASP A 348 -14.74 -8.55 -8.88
N ASP A 349 -15.79 -8.99 -8.19
CA ASP A 349 -15.74 -10.01 -7.15
C ASP A 349 -16.70 -11.18 -7.42
N ILE A 350 -17.08 -11.36 -8.68
CA ILE A 350 -18.10 -12.33 -9.07
C ILE A 350 -17.75 -13.78 -8.68
N ASN A 351 -16.48 -14.19 -8.74
CA ASN A 351 -16.08 -15.53 -8.28
C ASN A 351 -16.21 -15.61 -6.76
N THR A 352 -15.75 -14.59 -6.03
CA THR A 352 -15.84 -14.53 -4.56
C THR A 352 -17.29 -14.58 -4.10
N GLU A 353 -18.20 -13.87 -4.78
CA GLU A 353 -19.62 -13.96 -4.51
C GLU A 353 -20.18 -15.35 -4.77
N ARG A 354 -19.85 -15.96 -5.92
CA ARG A 354 -20.33 -17.31 -6.26
C ARG A 354 -19.90 -18.33 -5.21
N LEU A 355 -18.65 -18.24 -4.76
CA LEU A 355 -18.10 -19.05 -3.68
C LEU A 355 -18.91 -18.87 -2.39
N ARG A 356 -19.18 -17.61 -2.00
CA ARG A 356 -19.98 -17.29 -0.82
C ARG A 356 -21.41 -17.83 -0.89
N ILE A 357 -22.09 -17.66 -2.03
CA ILE A 357 -23.47 -18.16 -2.24
C ILE A 357 -23.50 -19.68 -2.19
N ALA A 358 -22.52 -20.37 -2.79
CA ALA A 358 -22.43 -21.81 -2.77
C ALA A 358 -22.33 -22.33 -1.33
N MET A 359 -21.43 -21.74 -0.53
CA MET A 359 -21.30 -22.11 0.89
C MET A 359 -22.50 -21.72 1.74
N GLY A 360 -23.14 -20.58 1.49
CA GLY A 360 -24.32 -20.16 2.24
C GLY A 360 -25.50 -21.14 2.13
N LYS A 361 -25.57 -21.93 1.04
CA LYS A 361 -26.54 -23.03 0.91
C LYS A 361 -26.19 -24.24 1.77
N GLU A 362 -24.91 -24.55 1.93
CA GLU A 362 -24.42 -25.67 2.75
C GLU A 362 -24.40 -25.31 4.25
N GLN A 363 -24.05 -24.08 4.60
CA GLN A 363 -23.92 -23.59 5.97
C GLN A 363 -25.26 -23.39 6.70
N LYS A 364 -26.38 -23.17 5.99
CA LYS A 364 -27.72 -23.18 6.60
C LYS A 364 -28.05 -24.48 7.35
N ASN A 365 -27.28 -25.54 7.11
CA ASN A 365 -27.45 -26.84 7.75
C ASN A 365 -26.44 -27.12 8.90
N ALA A 366 -25.47 -26.23 9.16
CA ALA A 366 -24.26 -26.55 9.95
C ALA A 366 -24.06 -25.78 11.29
N GLY A 367 -24.96 -24.89 11.70
CA GLY A 367 -24.89 -24.22 13.01
C GLY A 367 -23.96 -22.98 13.09
N GLU A 368 -23.50 -22.64 14.31
CA GLU A 368 -23.07 -21.30 14.78
C GLU A 368 -21.74 -20.72 14.23
N HIS A 369 -20.91 -21.50 13.51
CA HIS A 369 -19.63 -20.99 12.99
C HIS A 369 -19.73 -20.56 11.53
N TYR A 370 -20.10 -19.29 11.32
CA TYR A 370 -20.28 -18.70 9.99
C TYR A 370 -19.00 -18.00 9.52
N PHE A 371 -18.31 -18.57 8.51
CA PHE A 371 -17.18 -17.93 7.82
C PHE A 371 -17.71 -16.78 6.94
N ASP A 372 -18.08 -15.66 7.58
CA ASP A 372 -18.59 -14.47 6.89
C ASP A 372 -17.48 -13.71 6.19
N PHE A 373 -17.69 -13.41 4.92
CA PHE A 373 -16.85 -12.50 4.15
C PHE A 373 -17.69 -11.68 3.16
N ASP A 374 -18.97 -11.43 3.48
CA ASP A 374 -19.81 -10.52 2.68
C ASP A 374 -19.47 -9.06 3.02
N PRO A 375 -18.83 -8.30 2.10
CA PRO A 375 -18.51 -6.91 2.37
C PRO A 375 -19.75 -6.05 2.59
N LYS A 376 -20.95 -6.46 2.12
CA LYS A 376 -22.21 -5.73 2.35
C LYS A 376 -22.66 -5.72 3.81
N SER A 377 -22.11 -6.59 4.64
CA SER A 377 -22.38 -6.60 6.08
C SER A 377 -21.68 -5.47 6.84
N ILE A 378 -20.76 -4.75 6.18
CA ILE A 378 -19.95 -3.71 6.80
C ILE A 378 -20.69 -2.37 6.72
N ASP A 379 -21.00 -1.80 7.88
CA ASP A 379 -21.23 -0.36 7.99
C ASP A 379 -19.87 0.33 8.11
N TRP A 380 -19.45 1.01 7.04
CA TRP A 380 -18.12 1.62 6.98
C TRP A 380 -17.92 2.70 8.04
N GLU A 381 -18.94 3.50 8.31
CA GLU A 381 -18.83 4.58 9.29
C GLU A 381 -18.66 4.02 10.70
N GLU A 382 -19.51 3.06 11.06
CA GLU A 382 -19.46 2.39 12.36
C GLU A 382 -18.16 1.59 12.52
N TYR A 383 -17.75 0.84 11.48
CA TYR A 383 -16.51 0.09 11.47
C TYR A 383 -15.30 1.00 11.69
N PHE A 384 -15.20 2.11 10.94
CA PHE A 384 -14.08 3.02 11.13
C PHE A 384 -14.12 3.67 12.51
N TYR A 385 -15.29 4.18 12.94
CA TYR A 385 -15.40 4.95 14.19
C TYR A 385 -15.16 4.09 15.43
N ARG A 386 -15.73 2.88 15.48
CA ARG A 386 -15.73 2.04 16.69
C ARG A 386 -14.67 0.96 16.72
N VAL A 387 -14.15 0.55 15.56
CA VAL A 387 -13.26 -0.62 15.47
C VAL A 387 -11.90 -0.23 14.94
N HIS A 388 -11.82 0.27 13.70
CA HIS A 388 -10.55 0.48 13.03
C HIS A 388 -9.73 1.64 13.60
N ILE A 389 -10.30 2.85 13.71
CA ILE A 389 -9.57 4.02 14.21
C ILE A 389 -9.16 3.83 15.68
N PRO A 390 -10.02 3.34 16.59
CA PRO A 390 -9.59 2.99 17.95
C PRO A 390 -8.47 1.95 17.97
N GLY A 391 -8.54 0.93 17.10
CA GLY A 391 -7.49 -0.07 16.93
C GLY A 391 -6.16 0.56 16.52
N VAL A 392 -6.17 1.46 15.53
CA VAL A 392 -4.99 2.20 15.09
C VAL A 392 -4.38 2.99 16.25
N ILE A 393 -5.18 3.74 17.01
CA ILE A 393 -4.67 4.51 18.16
C ILE A 393 -4.10 3.57 19.23
N LYS A 394 -4.82 2.51 19.58
CA LYS A 394 -4.42 1.57 20.64
C LYS A 394 -3.14 0.80 20.34
N TYR A 395 -2.96 0.32 19.10
CA TYR A 395 -1.87 -0.59 18.78
C TYR A 395 -0.65 0.11 18.16
N LEU A 396 -0.79 1.36 17.71
CA LEU A 396 0.22 2.03 16.88
C LEU A 396 0.66 3.41 17.40
N CYS A 397 -0.08 4.01 18.34
CA CYS A 397 0.31 5.29 18.96
C CYS A 397 0.89 5.14 20.37
N ASP A 398 0.64 4.01 21.04
CA ASP A 398 1.24 3.59 22.32
C ASP A 398 2.33 2.53 22.07
#